data_AF-A0A0R0AQ92-F1
#
_entry.id   AF-A0A0R0AQ92-F1
#
_cell.length_a   1.000
_cell.length_b   1.000
_cell.length_c   1.000
_cell.angle_alpha   90.00
_cell.angle_beta   90.00
_cell.angle_gamma   90.00
#
_symmetry.space_group_name_H-M   'P 1'
#
loop_
_entity.id
_entity.type
_entity.pdbx_description
1 polymer ?
#
loop_
_entity_poly.entity_id
_entity_poly.type
_entity_poly.pdbx_seq_one_letter_code
_entity_poly.pdbx_strand_id
1 'polypeptide(L)' 'MGYINPLLQLPAGRALAALPAEDRERIEAVMRELRDQANTEAEKAWRKRKGPMAAYWRAVSTYARHLAHALSKEARHG' A
#
# COMPACT_ATOMS: atom_id res chain seq x y z
N MET A 1 2.94 16.31 11.75
CA MET A 1 3.38 16.08 10.36
C MET A 1 2.52 14.99 9.76
N GLY A 2 1.66 15.31 8.80
CA GLY A 2 0.85 14.30 8.09
C GLY A 2 1.74 13.36 7.28
N TYR A 3 1.31 12.11 7.12
CA TYR A 3 2.00 11.15 6.28
C TYR A 3 1.93 11.59 4.82
N ILE A 4 3.06 11.99 4.23
CA ILE A 4 3.13 12.34 2.81
C ILE A 4 3.21 11.05 2.00
N ASN A 5 2.16 10.77 1.22
CA ASN A 5 2.12 9.60 0.36
C ASN A 5 2.82 9.89 -0.99
N PRO A 6 3.94 9.23 -1.30
CA PRO A 6 4.70 9.51 -2.52
C PRO A 6 3.90 9.21 -3.79
N LEU A 7 2.91 8.31 -3.75
CA LEU A 7 2.09 8.01 -4.93
C LEU A 7 1.24 9.20 -5.35
N LEU A 8 0.74 10.01 -4.41
CA LEU A 8 -0.09 11.18 -4.73
C LEU A 8 0.71 12.31 -5.38
N GLN A 9 2.05 12.26 -5.34
CA GLN A 9 2.90 13.19 -6.08
C GLN A 9 3.01 12.82 -7.57
N LEU A 10 2.71 11.57 -7.94
CA LEU A 10 2.78 11.07 -9.30
C LEU A 10 1.43 11.26 -10.04
N PRO A 11 1.43 11.59 -11.35
CA PRO A 11 0.19 11.71 -12.12
C PRO A 11 -0.71 10.46 -12.06
N ALA A 12 -0.12 9.27 -12.18
CA ALA A 12 -0.87 8.01 -12.09
C ALA A 12 -1.47 7.76 -10.71
N GLY A 13 -0.78 8.14 -9.63
CA GLY A 13 -1.31 7.98 -8.27
C GLY A 13 -2.43 8.98 -7.98
N ARG A 14 -2.39 10.19 -8.55
CA ARG A 14 -3.51 11.15 -8.48
C ARG A 14 -4.78 10.61 -9.16
N ALA A 15 -4.65 9.82 -10.23
CA ALA A 15 -5.80 9.22 -10.90
C ALA A 15 -6.62 8.28 -9.99
N LEU A 16 -6.00 7.71 -8.96
CA LEU A 16 -6.71 6.86 -7.98
C LEU A 16 -7.77 7.65 -7.20
N ALA A 17 -7.59 8.96 -6.99
CA ALA A 17 -8.55 9.79 -6.28
C ALA A 17 -9.84 10.05 -7.09
N ALA A 18 -9.75 9.91 -8.42
CA ALA A 18 -10.86 10.09 -9.36
C ALA A 18 -11.76 8.85 -9.49
N LEU A 19 -11.34 7.69 -8.95
CA LEU A 19 -12.15 6.48 -8.96
C LEU A 19 -13.47 6.65 -8.16
N PRO A 20 -14.55 5.96 -8.56
CA PRO A 20 -15.78 5.88 -7.78
C PRO A 20 -15.51 5.46 -6.34
N ALA A 21 -16.30 5.97 -5.39
CA ALA A 21 -16.06 5.73 -3.97
C ALA A 21 -16.08 4.23 -3.62
N GLU A 22 -17.01 3.49 -4.19
CA GLU A 22 -17.13 2.04 -3.97
C GLU A 22 -15.92 1.26 -4.47
N ASP A 23 -15.36 1.61 -5.64
CA ASP A 23 -14.16 0.97 -6.17
C ASP A 23 -12.95 1.24 -5.29
N ARG A 24 -12.82 2.49 -4.80
CA ARG A 24 -11.74 2.84 -3.87
C ARG A 24 -11.84 2.06 -2.58
N GLU A 25 -13.03 1.93 -2.01
CA GLU A 25 -13.25 1.18 -0.77
C GLU A 25 -12.91 -0.32 -0.95
N ARG A 26 -13.34 -0.93 -2.06
CA ARG A 26 -13.04 -2.33 -2.38
C ARG A 26 -11.54 -2.57 -2.57
N ILE A 27 -10.86 -1.73 -3.34
CA ILE A 27 -9.42 -1.86 -3.59
C ILE A 27 -8.62 -1.53 -2.31
N GLU A 28 -9.02 -0.53 -1.54
CA GLU A 28 -8.41 -0.18 -0.26
C GLU A 28 -8.41 -1.39 0.69
N ALA A 29 -9.55 -2.07 0.83
CA ALA A 29 -9.68 -3.24 1.69
C ALA A 29 -8.68 -4.34 1.29
N VAL A 30 -8.60 -4.68 0.00
CA VAL A 30 -7.65 -5.67 -0.52
C VAL A 30 -6.20 -5.23 -0.28
N MET A 31 -5.87 -3.95 -0.50
CA MET A 31 -4.51 -3.44 -0.30
C MET A 31 -4.09 -3.45 1.17
N ARG A 32 -5.03 -3.21 2.11
CA ARG A 32 -4.76 -3.34 3.55
C ARG A 32 -4.48 -4.79 3.93
N GLU A 33 -5.26 -5.73 3.44
CA GLU A 33 -5.02 -7.15 3.69
C GLU A 33 -3.70 -7.62 3.07
N LEU A 34 -3.43 -7.24 1.82
CA LEU A 34 -2.20 -7.59 1.12
C LEU A 34 -0.96 -7.04 1.84
N ARG A 35 -1.04 -5.82 2.39
CA ARG A 35 0.03 -5.26 3.23
C ARG A 35 0.38 -6.18 4.39
N ASP A 36 -0.64 -6.67 5.11
CA ASP A 36 -0.46 -7.48 6.31
C ASP A 36 0.05 -8.90 5.98
N GLN A 37 -0.49 -9.50 4.91
CA GLN A 37 -0.01 -10.79 4.40
C GLN A 37 1.45 -10.70 3.91
N ALA A 38 1.79 -9.68 3.11
CA ALA A 38 3.15 -9.47 2.63
C ALA A 38 4.13 -9.19 3.78
N ASN A 39 3.71 -8.44 4.80
CA ASN A 39 4.53 -8.24 6.00
C ASN A 39 4.84 -9.58 6.70
N THR A 40 3.83 -10.45 6.82
CA THR A 40 3.99 -11.79 7.40
C THR A 40 4.96 -12.65 6.59
N GLU A 41 4.89 -12.61 5.25
CA GLU A 41 5.82 -13.33 4.38
C GLU A 41 7.25 -12.77 4.44
N ALA A 42 7.41 -11.45 4.59
CA ALA A 42 8.72 -10.83 4.82
C ALA A 42 9.36 -11.38 6.10
N GLU A 43 8.63 -11.40 7.22
CA GLU A 43 9.12 -11.94 8.50
C GLU A 43 9.42 -13.44 8.44
N LYS A 44 8.62 -14.22 7.70
CA LYS A 44 8.93 -15.64 7.44
C LYS A 44 10.22 -15.78 6.64
N ALA A 45 10.45 -14.97 5.62
CA ALA A 45 11.64 -15.01 4.79
C ALA A 45 12.89 -14.57 5.56
N TRP A 46 12.81 -13.56 6.43
CA TRP A 46 13.90 -13.16 7.33
C TRP A 46 14.32 -14.31 8.25
N ARG A 47 13.36 -14.95 8.92
CA ARG A 47 13.64 -16.11 9.78
C ARG A 47 14.29 -17.27 9.04
N LYS A 48 13.94 -17.48 7.77
CA LYS A 48 14.54 -18.49 6.88
C LYS A 48 15.85 -18.03 6.23
N ARG A 49 16.40 -16.87 6.60
CA ARG A 49 17.61 -16.28 6.03
C ARG A 49 17.54 -16.05 4.51
N LYS A 50 16.35 -15.80 3.97
CA LYS A 50 16.10 -15.51 2.55
C LYS A 50 16.02 -14.00 2.31
N GLY A 51 17.15 -13.31 2.45
CA GLY A 51 17.22 -11.85 2.42
C GLY A 51 16.53 -11.18 1.21
N PRO A 52 16.83 -11.57 -0.03
CA PRO A 52 16.19 -10.98 -1.22
C PRO A 52 14.66 -11.15 -1.23
N MET A 53 14.17 -12.32 -0.80
CA MET A 53 12.73 -12.59 -0.75
C MET A 53 12.05 -11.78 0.36
N ALA A 54 12.74 -11.60 1.49
CA ALA A 54 12.23 -10.77 2.58
C ALA A 54 12.13 -9.29 2.19
N ALA A 55 13.14 -8.78 1.47
CA ALA A 55 13.11 -7.43 0.90
C ALA A 55 11.99 -7.26 -0.14
N TYR A 56 11.79 -8.25 -1.03
CA TYR A 56 10.69 -8.26 -1.99
C TYR A 56 9.33 -8.14 -1.29
N TRP A 57 9.04 -9.01 -0.31
CA TRP A 57 7.78 -8.96 0.42
C TRP A 57 7.61 -7.67 1.23
N ARG A 58 8.70 -7.13 1.78
CA ARG A 58 8.70 -5.82 2.46
C ARG A 58 8.35 -4.68 1.49
N ALA A 59 8.84 -4.73 0.25
CA ALA A 59 8.49 -3.76 -0.78
C ALA A 59 7.00 -3.86 -1.15
N VAL A 60 6.48 -5.07 -1.37
CA VAL A 60 5.04 -5.31 -1.62
C VAL A 60 4.20 -4.70 -0.50
N SER A 61 4.54 -4.98 0.77
CA SER A 61 3.83 -4.42 1.93
C SER A 61 3.82 -2.88 1.93
N THR A 62 4.96 -2.27 1.58
CA THR A 62 5.13 -0.82 1.51
C THR A 62 4.25 -0.19 0.42
N TYR A 63 4.28 -0.73 -0.79
CA TYR A 63 3.45 -0.22 -1.89
C TYR A 63 1.96 -0.45 -1.65
N ALA A 64 1.57 -1.60 -1.10
CA ALA A 64 0.18 -1.85 -0.73
C ALA A 64 -0.34 -0.83 0.30
N ARG A 65 0.48 -0.47 1.30
CA ARG A 65 0.17 0.63 2.23
C ARG A 65 0.00 1.97 1.51
N HIS A 66 0.90 2.32 0.61
CA HIS A 66 0.81 3.56 -0.16
C HIS A 66 -0.47 3.61 -0.99
N LEU A 67 -0.83 2.52 -1.70
CA LEU A 67 -2.07 2.45 -2.47
C LEU A 67 -3.30 2.58 -1.57
N ALA A 68 -3.36 1.81 -0.48
CA ALA A 68 -4.47 1.87 0.47
C ALA A 68 -4.70 3.29 0.99
N HIS A 69 -3.62 3.99 1.36
CA HIS A 69 -3.73 5.37 1.82
C HIS A 69 -4.21 6.31 0.71
N ALA A 70 -3.71 6.17 -0.52
CA ALA A 70 -4.14 6.99 -1.66
C ALA A 70 -5.63 6.83 -2.01
N LEU A 71 -6.19 5.65 -1.73
CA LEU A 71 -7.60 5.33 -1.98
C LEU A 71 -8.53 5.82 -0.86
N SER A 72 -7.99 5.97 0.35
CA SER A 72 -8.75 6.33 1.56
C SER A 72 -9.41 7.72 1.49
N LYS A 73 -10.46 7.91 2.30
CA LYS A 73 -11.17 9.21 2.43
C LYS A 73 -10.26 10.33 2.96
N GLU A 74 -9.24 9.98 3.76
CA GLU A 74 -8.25 10.93 4.29
C GLU A 74 -7.38 11.56 3.20
N ALA A 75 -7.06 10.82 2.13
CA ALA A 75 -6.27 11.33 1.01
C ALA A 75 -6.98 12.43 0.20
N ARG A 76 -8.30 12.64 0.40
CA ARG A 76 -9.06 13.71 -0.26
C ARG A 76 -8.98 15.07 0.44
N HIS A 77 -8.40 15.12 1.65
CA HIS A 77 -8.38 16.33 2.50
C HIS A 77 -6.97 16.85 2.78
N GLY A 78 -5.97 16.38 2.03
CA GLY A 78 -4.57 16.81 2.12
C GLY A 78 -4.14 17.66 0.94
#